data_AF-A0A2N3FF32-F1
#
_entry.id   AF-A0A2N3FF32-F1
#
_cell.length_a   1.000
_cell.length_b   1.000
_cell.length_c   1.000
_cell.angle_alpha   90.00
_cell.angle_beta   90.00
_cell.angle_gamma   90.00
#
_symmetry.space_group_name_H-M   'P 1'
#
loop_
_entity.id
_entity.type
_entity.pdbx_description
1 polymer ?
#
loop_
_entity_poly.entity_id
_entity_poly.type
_entity_poly.pdbx_seq_one_letter_code
_entity_poly.pdbx_strand_id
1 'polypeptide(L)' 'MVQCCGDMGVAEWLGMIALWATITGFAMWTIFRLFPSQPSSHARAVLDQKLARGDIDLDTYRDARAAIDLNDPPLRR' A
#
# COMPACT_ATOMS: atom_id res chain seq x y z
N MET A 1 7.49 -19.09 47.92
CA MET A 1 7.93 -18.78 46.53
C MET A 1 7.06 -17.63 46.05
N VAL A 2 7.65 -16.44 45.91
CA VAL A 2 6.92 -15.19 45.63
C VAL A 2 6.68 -15.10 44.13
N GLN A 3 5.42 -15.25 43.74
CA GLN A 3 4.94 -15.10 42.35
C GLN A 3 3.77 -14.10 42.39
N CYS A 4 4.08 -12.81 42.59
CA CYS A 4 3.05 -11.77 42.75
C CYS A 4 3.22 -10.54 41.86
N CYS A 5 4.25 -10.44 41.01
CA CYS A 5 4.53 -9.16 40.32
C CYS A 5 5.15 -9.30 38.91
N GLY A 6 4.65 -10.22 38.09
CA GLY A 6 5.11 -10.38 36.70
C GLY A 6 4.00 -10.67 35.68
N ASP A 7 2.81 -11.05 36.14
CA ASP A 7 1.76 -11.59 35.28
C ASP A 7 0.72 -10.55 34.82
N MET A 8 0.64 -9.39 35.51
CA MET A 8 -0.27 -8.29 35.14
C MET A 8 0.16 -7.50 33.88
N GLY A 9 1.32 -7.81 33.29
CA GLY A 9 1.87 -7.03 32.17
C GLY A 9 1.81 -7.71 30.81
N VAL A 10 2.08 -9.02 30.73
CA VAL A 10 2.35 -9.67 29.43
C VAL A 10 1.07 -10.04 28.69
N ALA A 11 0.09 -10.64 29.38
CA ALA A 11 -1.18 -11.00 28.77
C ALA A 11 -1.97 -9.76 28.32
N GLU A 12 -1.95 -8.70 29.13
CA GLU A 12 -2.57 -7.41 28.81
C GLU A 12 -1.84 -6.71 27.65
N TRP A 13 -0.51 -6.71 27.65
CA TRP A 13 0.30 -6.16 26.57
C TRP A 13 0.07 -6.88 25.24
N LEU A 14 0.02 -8.22 25.25
CA LEU A 14 -0.29 -9.02 24.07
C LEU A 14 -1.72 -8.74 23.57
N GLY A 15 -2.69 -8.63 24.48
CA GLY A 15 -4.07 -8.26 24.14
C GLY A 15 -4.13 -6.89 23.47
N MET A 16 -3.40 -5.91 24.01
CA MET A 16 -3.33 -4.55 23.45
C MET A 16 -2.72 -4.56 22.04
N ILE A 17 -1.60 -5.25 21.84
CA ILE A 17 -0.96 -5.35 20.51
C ILE A 17 -1.87 -6.07 19.53
N ALA A 18 -2.46 -7.20 19.92
CA ALA A 18 -3.36 -7.97 19.07
C ALA A 18 -4.59 -7.14 18.65
N LEU A 19 -5.15 -6.37 19.58
CA LEU A 19 -6.26 -5.45 19.31
C LEU A 19 -5.84 -4.39 18.29
N TRP A 20 -4.71 -3.70 18.49
CA TRP A 20 -4.22 -2.69 17.55
C TRP A 20 -3.85 -3.25 16.19
N ALA A 21 -3.20 -4.42 16.14
CA ALA A 21 -2.88 -5.11 14.90
C ALA A 21 -4.14 -5.50 14.13
N THR A 22 -5.17 -5.94 14.84
CA THR A 22 -6.48 -6.25 14.23
C THR A 22 -7.13 -4.99 13.68
N ILE A 23 -7.19 -3.89 14.45
CA ILE A 23 -7.77 -2.62 13.98
C ILE A 23 -7.00 -2.09 12.77
N THR A 24 -5.67 -2.07 12.83
CA THR A 24 -4.81 -1.52 11.76
C THR A 24 -4.84 -2.41 10.52
N GLY A 25 -4.73 -3.73 10.71
CA GLY A 25 -4.85 -4.70 9.62
C GLY A 25 -6.22 -4.65 8.97
N PHE A 26 -7.29 -4.51 9.75
CA PHE A 26 -8.64 -4.36 9.23
C PHE A 26 -8.84 -3.03 8.50
N ALA A 27 -8.28 -1.93 9.03
CA ALA A 27 -8.31 -0.64 8.36
C ALA A 27 -7.57 -0.69 7.01
N MET A 28 -6.34 -1.21 6.98
CA MET A 28 -5.58 -1.39 5.74
C MET A 28 -6.29 -2.32 4.77
N TRP A 29 -6.81 -3.45 5.25
CA TRP A 29 -7.61 -4.38 4.44
C TRP A 29 -8.81 -3.69 3.84
N THR A 30 -9.56 -2.93 4.64
CA THR A 30 -10.73 -2.16 4.21
C THR A 30 -10.35 -1.12 3.15
N ILE A 31 -9.23 -0.42 3.33
CA ILE A 31 -8.73 0.55 2.36
C ILE A 31 -8.36 -0.13 1.04
N PHE A 32 -7.58 -1.22 1.07
CA PHE A 32 -7.24 -2.01 -0.14
C PHE A 32 -8.43 -2.71 -0.78
N ARG A 33 -9.47 -2.99 0.01
CA ARG A 33 -10.71 -3.64 -0.43
C ARG A 33 -11.67 -2.66 -1.08
N LEU A 34 -11.84 -1.48 -0.50
CA LEU A 34 -12.71 -0.40 -1.00
C LEU A 34 -12.10 0.30 -2.20
N PHE A 35 -10.80 0.49 -2.17
CA PHE A 35 -10.00 0.88 -3.31
C PHE A 35 -9.19 -0.33 -3.71
N PRO A 36 -9.72 -1.23 -4.57
CA PRO A 36 -8.90 -2.15 -5.35
C PRO A 36 -8.06 -1.26 -6.27
N SER A 37 -7.01 -0.68 -5.69
CA SER A 37 -6.03 0.16 -6.33
C SER A 37 -5.36 -0.71 -7.36
N GLN A 38 -5.83 -0.61 -8.60
CA GLN A 38 -5.07 -1.07 -9.75
C GLN A 38 -3.78 -0.25 -9.72
N PRO A 39 -2.65 -0.79 -9.25
CA PRO A 39 -1.46 0.01 -8.99
C PRO A 39 -0.94 0.62 -10.30
N SER A 40 -1.23 -0.04 -11.41
CA SER A 40 -0.92 0.38 -12.78
C SER A 40 -1.78 1.55 -13.29
N SER A 41 -3.04 1.69 -12.84
CA SER A 41 -3.91 2.78 -13.32
C SER A 41 -3.57 4.11 -12.66
N HIS A 42 -3.16 4.09 -11.38
CA HIS A 42 -2.83 5.32 -10.66
C HIS A 42 -1.49 5.91 -11.10
N ALA A 43 -0.48 5.08 -11.36
CA ALA A 43 0.81 5.54 -11.90
C ALA A 43 0.66 6.19 -13.29
N ARG A 44 -0.16 5.60 -14.17
CA ARG A 44 -0.47 6.17 -15.49
C ARG A 44 -1.26 7.48 -15.38
N ALA A 45 -2.26 7.54 -14.49
CA ALA A 45 -3.07 8.75 -14.29
C ALA A 45 -2.24 9.94 -13.75
N VAL A 46 -1.27 9.69 -12.87
CA VAL A 46 -0.36 10.74 -12.37
C VAL A 46 0.58 11.25 -13.46
N LEU A 47 1.08 10.38 -14.34
CA LEU A 47 1.89 10.76 -15.50
C LEU A 47 1.09 11.60 -16.50
N ASP A 48 -0.14 11.20 -16.82
CA ASP A 48 -1.03 11.94 -17.72
C ASP A 48 -1.40 13.32 -17.16
N GLN A 49 -1.65 13.41 -15.85
CA GLN A 49 -1.91 14.69 -15.19
C GLN A 49 -0.70 15.64 -15.26
N LYS A 50 0.52 15.11 -15.11
CA LYS A 50 1.76 15.91 -15.22
C LYS A 50 2.06 16.33 -16.66
N LEU A 51 1.78 15.49 -17.64
CA LEU A 51 1.90 15.82 -19.07
C LEU A 51 0.92 16.93 -19.46
N ALA A 52 -0.34 16.82 -19.04
CA ALA A 52 -1.37 17.84 -19.28
C ALA A 52 -1.04 19.18 -18.60
N ARG A 53 -0.35 19.14 -17.45
CA ARG A 53 0.15 20.31 -16.74
C ARG A 53 1.42 20.90 -17.40
N GLY A 54 2.07 20.16 -18.29
CA GLY A 54 3.36 20.53 -18.88
C GLY A 54 4.54 20.41 -17.91
N ASP A 55 4.34 19.74 -16.76
CA ASP A 55 5.38 19.52 -15.74
C ASP A 55 6.40 18.44 -16.18
N ILE A 56 6.03 17.64 -17.19
CA ILE A 56 6.83 16.55 -17.76
C ILE A 56 6.79 16.65 -19.28
N ASP A 57 7.96 16.52 -19.89
CA ASP A 57 8.12 16.48 -21.34
C ASP A 57 7.70 15.13 -21.95
N LEU A 58 7.35 15.15 -23.24
CA LEU A 58 6.86 13.98 -23.97
C LEU A 58 7.87 12.82 -23.99
N ASP A 59 9.17 13.11 -24.06
CA ASP A 59 10.19 12.05 -24.06
C ASP A 59 10.36 11.42 -22.67
N THR A 60 10.29 12.23 -21.61
CA THR A 60 10.29 11.73 -20.22
C THR A 60 9.04 10.88 -19.93
N TYR A 61 7.88 11.26 -20.50
CA TYR A 61 6.66 10.46 -20.41
C TYR A 61 6.81 9.08 -21.10
N ARG A 62 7.43 9.05 -22.28
CA ARG A 62 7.65 7.80 -23.05
C ARG A 62 8.57 6.82 -22.31
N ASP A 63 9.66 7.33 -21.72
CA ASP A 63 10.60 6.50 -20.95
C ASP A 63 9.93 5.90 -19.70
N ALA A 64 9.17 6.71 -18.96
CA ALA A 64 8.41 6.24 -17.81
C ALA A 64 7.34 5.20 -18.20
N ARG A 65 6.67 5.39 -19.35
CA ARG A 65 5.67 4.46 -19.87
C ARG A 65 6.28 3.11 -20.24
N ALA A 66 7.42 3.11 -20.93
CA ALA A 66 8.14 1.91 -21.31
C ALA A 66 8.61 1.10 -20.08
N ALA A 67 9.05 1.78 -19.02
CA ALA A 67 9.46 1.13 -17.78
C ALA A 67 8.29 0.45 -17.03
N ILE A 68 7.09 1.04 -17.07
CA ILE A 68 5.89 0.45 -16.46
C ILE A 68 5.43 -0.76 -17.28
N ASP A 69 5.37 -0.65 -18.60
CA ASP A 69 4.93 -1.74 -19.48
C ASP A 69 5.92 -2.93 -19.47
N LEU A 70 7.20 -2.69 -19.17
CA LEU A 70 8.19 -3.75 -18.96
C LEU A 70 7.97 -4.52 -17.64
N ASN A 71 7.52 -3.84 -16.58
CA ASN A 71 7.30 -4.44 -15.25
C ASN A 71 5.93 -5.10 -15.10
N ASP A 72 4.99 -4.83 -16.01
CA ASP A 72 3.68 -5.47 -16.08
C ASP A 72 3.69 -6.45 -17.27
N PRO A 73 4.20 -7.69 -17.11
CA PRO A 73 4.29 -8.63 -18.21
C PRO A 73 2.90 -8.81 -18.83
N PRO A 74 2.76 -8.79 -20.16
CA PRO A 74 1.46 -8.88 -20.81
C PRO A 74 0.79 -10.17 -20.35
N LEU A 75 -0.21 -10.05 -19.49
CA LEU A 75 -1.07 -11.17 -19.12
C LEU A 75 -1.69 -11.70 -20.40
N ARG A 76 -1.11 -12.81 -20.85
CA ARG A 76 -1.49 -13.63 -21.99
C ARG A 76 -2.99 -13.89 -21.92
N ARG A 77 -3.73 -13.18 -22.78
CA ARG A 77 -5.16 -13.44 -23.09
C ARG A 77 -5.38 -14.90 -23.47
#